data_AF-A0A9X3WXH0-F1
#
_entry.id   AF-A0A9X3WXH0-F1
#
_cell.length_a   1.000
_cell.length_b   1.000
_cell.length_c   1.000
_cell.angle_alpha   90.00
_cell.angle_beta   90.00
_cell.angle_gamma   90.00
#
_symmetry.space_group_name_H-M   'P 1'
#
loop_
_entity.id
_entity.type
_entity.pdbx_description
1 polymer ?
#
loop_
_entity_poly.entity_id
_entity_poly.type
_entity_poly.pdbx_seq_one_letter_code
_entity_poly.pdbx_strand_id
1 'polypeptide(L)' 'MNMVRELGLSDWHCHHKEPYHLTRDDKFSNLIVLYEPIHRLVHLKDKLKIKATLQTLHLNHKQKEMINELRRQCNLQAI' A
#
# COMPACT_ATOMS: atom_id res chain seq x y z
N MET A 1 -19.76 -9.90 7.68
CA MET A 1 -19.99 -10.58 6.39
C MET A 1 -18.93 -10.05 5.42
N ASN A 2 -17.92 -10.85 5.10
CA ASN A 2 -16.90 -10.45 4.12
C ASN A 2 -17.53 -10.59 2.73
N MET A 3 -18.03 -9.49 2.18
CA MET A 3 -18.37 -9.45 0.76
C MET A 3 -17.07 -9.48 -0.03
N VAL A 4 -16.81 -10.59 -0.70
CA VAL A 4 -15.76 -10.65 -1.73
C VAL A 4 -16.30 -9.86 -2.92
N ARG A 5 -15.79 -8.64 -3.10
CA ARG A 5 -16.10 -7.77 -4.23
C ARG A 5 -15.03 -7.94 -5.29
N GLU A 6 -15.43 -8.14 -6.54
CA GLU A 6 -14.53 -8.09 -7.69
C GLU A 6 -13.98 -6.68 -7.88
N LEU A 7 -12.68 -6.58 -8.16
CA LEU A 7 -12.01 -5.31 -8.43
C LEU A 7 -12.14 -4.98 -9.92
N GLY A 8 -12.61 -3.77 -10.23
CA GLY A 8 -12.58 -3.23 -11.59
C GLY A 8 -11.21 -2.70 -11.97
N LEU A 9 -11.07 -2.24 -13.22
CA LEU A 9 -9.81 -1.71 -13.76
C LEU A 9 -9.22 -0.55 -12.95
N SER A 10 -10.05 0.23 -12.24
CA SER A 10 -9.63 1.38 -11.45
C SER A 10 -9.47 1.09 -9.96
N ASP A 11 -9.78 -0.13 -9.52
CA ASP A 11 -9.73 -0.49 -8.10
C ASP A 11 -8.33 -1.00 -7.67
N TRP A 12 -7.36 -1.12 -8.58
CA TRP A 12 -6.02 -1.62 -8.26
C TRP A 12 -4.90 -0.80 -8.89
N HIS A 13 -3.74 -0.82 -8.23
CA HIS A 13 -2.51 -0.22 -8.72
C HIS A 13 -1.35 -1.21 -8.62
N CYS A 14 -0.42 -1.15 -9.57
CA CYS A 14 0.88 -1.80 -9.46
C CYS A 14 1.84 -0.89 -8.69
N HIS A 15 2.56 -1.45 -7.74
CA HIS A 15 3.49 -0.75 -6.85
C HIS A 15 4.88 -1.36 -6.96
N HIS A 16 5.89 -0.53 -7.19
CA HIS A 16 7.29 -0.91 -6.95
C HIS A 16 7.55 -0.93 -5.43
N LYS A 17 7.88 -2.10 -4.88
CA LYS A 17 8.23 -2.31 -3.46
C LYS A 17 9.37 -1.37 -3.07
N GLU A 18 10.49 -1.46 -3.79
CA GLU A 18 11.55 -0.46 -3.78
C GLU A 18 11.34 0.52 -4.94
N PRO A 19 11.23 1.85 -4.68
CA PRO A 19 10.85 2.81 -5.71
C PRO A 19 11.79 2.80 -6.92
N TYR A 20 11.21 2.75 -8.13
CA TYR A 20 11.97 2.72 -9.39
C TYR A 20 12.98 3.86 -9.53
N HIS A 21 12.64 5.06 -9.06
CA HIS A 21 13.55 6.21 -9.14
C HIS A 21 14.83 6.06 -8.28
N LEU A 22 14.83 5.14 -7.30
CA LEU A 22 15.98 4.83 -6.45
C LEU A 22 16.82 3.68 -7.02
N THR A 23 16.19 2.58 -7.43
CA THR A 23 16.89 1.33 -7.78
C THR A 23 16.98 1.06 -9.28
N ARG A 24 16.10 1.69 -10.07
CA ARG A 24 15.84 1.34 -11.49
C ARG A 24 15.43 -0.13 -11.69
N ASP A 25 14.99 -0.81 -10.64
CA ASP A 25 14.56 -2.21 -10.70
C ASP A 25 13.08 -2.33 -11.09
N ASP A 26 12.84 -2.72 -12.35
CA ASP A 26 11.49 -2.97 -12.88
C ASP A 26 11.16 -4.48 -13.00
N LYS A 27 11.95 -5.34 -12.36
CA LYS A 27 11.67 -6.79 -12.34
C LYS A 27 10.34 -7.06 -11.66
N PHE A 28 9.61 -8.07 -12.14
CA PHE A 28 8.36 -8.53 -11.52
C PHE A 28 8.50 -8.84 -10.02
N SER A 29 9.67 -9.28 -9.55
CA SER A 29 9.93 -9.52 -8.13
C SER A 29 9.84 -8.25 -7.26
N ASN A 30 10.10 -7.08 -7.85
CA ASN A 30 9.97 -5.78 -7.20
C ASN A 30 8.54 -5.21 -7.33
N LEU A 31 7.65 -5.84 -8.09
CA LEU A 31 6.28 -5.37 -8.28
C LEU A 31 5.30 -6.08 -7.33
N ILE A 32 4.26 -5.36 -6.93
CA ILE A 32 3.10 -5.91 -6.21
C ILE A 32 1.82 -5.17 -6.62
N VAL A 33 0.73 -5.92 -6.82
CA VAL A 33 -0.60 -5.32 -7.07
C VAL A 33 -1.28 -5.06 -5.73
N LEU A 34 -1.81 -3.86 -5.56
CA LEU A 34 -2.51 -3.42 -4.36
C LEU A 34 -3.88 -2.85 -4.72
N TYR A 35 -4.85 -3.03 -3.81
CA TYR A 35 -6.09 -2.26 -3.84
C TYR A 35 -5.76 -0.76 -3.78
N GLU A 36 -6.44 0.05 -4.59
CA GLU A 36 -6.06 1.45 -4.83
C GLU A 36 -5.90 2.29 -3.53
N PRO A 37 -6.84 2.24 -2.57
CA PRO A 37 -6.69 2.92 -1.29
C PRO A 37 -5.50 2.44 -0.46
N ILE A 38 -5.12 1.16 -0.56
CA ILE A 38 -3.94 0.62 0.11
C ILE A 38 -2.68 1.19 -0.54
N HIS A 39 -2.62 1.23 -1.87
CA HIS A 39 -1.50 1.85 -2.58
C HIS A 39 -1.32 3.32 -2.16
N ARG A 40 -2.41 4.09 -2.07
CA ARG A 40 -2.35 5.46 -1.56
C ARG A 40 -1.83 5.53 -0.13
N LEU A 41 -2.30 4.64 0.76
CA LEU A 41 -1.87 4.61 2.15
C LEU A 41 -0.38 4.31 2.30
N VAL A 42 0.22 3.47 1.43
CA VAL A 42 1.68 3.23 1.43
C VAL A 42 2.44 4.54 1.25
N HIS A 43 2.04 5.42 0.34
CA HIS A 43 2.77 6.66 0.05
C HIS A 43 2.39 7.86 0.91
N LEU A 44 1.32 7.76 1.70
CA LEU A 44 0.79 8.87 2.48
C LEU A 44 1.75 9.27 3.61
N LYS A 45 2.04 10.57 3.75
CA LYS A 45 2.94 11.12 4.79
C LYS A 45 2.23 11.92 5.87
N ASP A 46 1.02 12.40 5.59
CA ASP A 46 0.21 13.19 6.51
C ASP A 46 -0.41 12.29 7.60
N LYS A 47 0.00 12.50 8.85
CA LYS A 47 -0.41 11.69 10.00
C LYS A 47 -1.93 11.73 10.26
N LEU A 48 -2.58 12.87 10.02
CA LEU A 48 -4.02 13.00 10.22
C LEU A 48 -4.78 12.21 9.15
N LYS A 49 -4.35 12.31 7.90
CA LYS A 49 -4.95 11.54 6.79
C LYS A 49 -4.69 10.04 6.92
N ILE A 50 -3.51 9.64 7.40
CA ILE A 50 -3.19 8.24 7.72
C ILE A 50 -4.19 7.69 8.75
N LYS A 51 -4.39 8.41 9.86
CA LYS A 51 -5.30 7.98 10.93
C LYS A 51 -6.74 7.82 10.41
N ALA A 52 -7.24 8.79 9.65
CA ALA A 52 -8.58 8.72 9.06
C ALA A 52 -8.72 7.55 8.05
N THR A 53 -7.69 7.31 7.24
CA THR A 53 -7.67 6.20 6.27
C THR A 53 -7.67 4.84 6.98
N LEU A 54 -6.87 4.68 8.04
CA LEU A 54 -6.83 3.45 8.84
C LEU A 54 -8.17 3.13 9.50
N GLN A 55 -8.90 4.14 9.96
CA GLN A 55 -10.25 3.98 10.51
C GLN A 55 -11.24 3.48 9.46
N THR A 56 -11.10 3.92 8.21
CA THR A 56 -12.00 3.55 7.11
C THR A 56 -11.72 2.14 6.58
N LEU A 57 -10.45 1.73 6.51
CA LEU A 57 -10.05 0.48 5.88
C LEU A 57 -10.17 -0.75 6.79
N HIS A 58 -10.38 -0.56 8.11
CA HIS A 58 -10.55 -1.65 9.09
C HIS A 58 -9.52 -2.78 8.97
N LEU A 59 -8.25 -2.42 8.79
CA LEU A 59 -7.16 -3.35 8.53
C LEU A 59 -6.83 -4.22 9.74
N ASN A 60 -6.60 -5.52 9.49
CA ASN A 60 -6.08 -6.43 10.51
C ASN A 60 -4.56 -6.25 10.71
N HIS A 61 -4.02 -6.92 11.74
CA HIS A 61 -2.60 -6.81 12.09
C HIS A 61 -1.66 -7.16 10.93
N LYS A 62 -1.89 -8.31 10.28
CA LYS A 62 -1.08 -8.79 9.16
C LYS A 62 -1.08 -7.81 7.98
N GLN A 63 -2.22 -7.19 7.68
CA GLN A 63 -2.32 -6.17 6.64
C GLN A 63 -1.52 -4.91 6.98
N LYS A 64 -1.53 -4.47 8.25
CA LYS A 64 -0.72 -3.33 8.71
C LYS A 64 0.76 -3.64 8.65
N GLU A 65 1.19 -4.84 9.02
CA GLU A 65 2.60 -5.25 8.91
C GLU A 65 3.09 -5.23 7.46
N MET A 66 2.28 -5.72 6.53
CA MET A 66 2.57 -5.66 5.09
C MET A 66 2.72 -4.21 4.60
N ILE A 67 1.79 -3.32 4.98
CA ILE A 67 1.89 -1.89 4.62
C ILE A 67 3.13 -1.27 5.23
N ASN A 68 3.46 -1.58 6.48
CA ASN A 68 4.64 -1.06 7.16
C ASN A 68 5.94 -1.51 6.49
N GLU A 69 5.98 -2.72 5.94
CA GLU A 69 7.11 -3.19 5.14
C GLU A 69 7.26 -2.39 3.84
N LEU A 70 6.19 -2.25 3.06
CA LEU A 70 6.21 -1.46 1.83
C LEU A 70 6.59 0.02 2.09
N ARG A 71 6.10 0.59 3.20
CA ARG A 71 6.46 1.94 3.64
C ARG A 71 7.96 2.07 3.92
N ARG A 72 8.56 1.09 4.60
CA ARG A 72 10.01 1.08 4.86
C ARG A 72 10.82 1.00 3.57
N GLN A 73 10.41 0.16 2.62
CA GLN A 73 11.05 0.07 1.30
C GLN A 73 10.96 1.38 0.50
N CYS A 74 9.94 2.20 0.76
CA CYS A 74 9.80 3.57 0.26
C CYS A 74 10.52 4.64 1.11
N ASN A 75 11.34 4.26 2.09
CA ASN A 75 11.99 5.14 3.07
C ASN A 75 11.01 5.99 3.90
N LEU A 76 9.84 5.43 4.22
CA LEU A 76 8.83 6.04 5.08
C LEU A 76 8.75 5.33 6.44
N GLN A 77 8.31 6.06 7.46
CA GLN A 77 8.05 5.47 8.77
C GLN A 77 6.81 4.57 8.75
N ALA A 78 6.87 3.50 9.55
CA ALA A 78 5.72 2.66 9.85
C ALA A 78 4.58 3.48 10.48
N ILE A 79 3.36 3.03 10.23
CA ILE A 79 2.09 3.54 10.79
C ILE A 79 1.62 2.70 11.96
#